data_AF-A0A1I4T2N9-F1
#
_entry.id   AF-A0A1I4T2N9-F1
#
_cell.length_a   1.000
_cell.length_b   1.000
_cell.length_c   1.000
_cell.angle_alpha   90.00
_cell.angle_beta   90.00
_cell.angle_gamma   90.00
#
_symmetry.space_group_name_H-M   'P 1'
#
loop_
_entity.id
_entity.type
_entity.pdbx_description
1 polymer ?
#
loop_
_entity_poly.entity_id
_entity_poly.type
_entity_poly.pdbx_seq_one_letter_code
_entity_poly.pdbx_strand_id
1 'polypeptide(L)'
;MKKIPADKSKWPDELKRSYDYYDPRFDFYYDIKIKCKKCSHEFVWSAEGQKYETEVLKKAWNDRSLCSLCFKRYNLLKESLRRYKIMWLEESENSKSQAVYLKNWLECIREYKKYTNKYDSGMESHLTKLVGKT
;
A
#
# COMPACT_ATOMS: atom_id res chain seq x y z
N MET A 1 9.69 7.70 25.40
CA MET A 1 9.53 6.67 24.34
C MET A 1 8.64 5.60 24.91
N LYS A 2 7.45 5.38 24.34
CA LYS A 2 6.54 4.37 24.85
C LYS A 2 7.07 2.98 24.48
N LYS A 3 7.01 2.05 25.44
CA LYS A 3 7.48 0.66 25.29
C LYS A 3 6.33 -0.25 25.67
N ILE A 4 6.02 -1.24 24.81
CA ILE A 4 4.92 -2.18 25.04
C ILE A 4 5.43 -3.60 24.84
N PRO A 5 5.13 -4.56 25.74
CA PRO A 5 5.54 -5.94 25.57
C PRO A 5 4.93 -6.58 24.32
N ALA A 6 5.77 -7.30 23.59
CA ALA A 6 5.37 -8.11 22.45
C ALA A 6 4.91 -9.50 22.92
N ASP A 7 3.78 -9.95 22.40
CA ASP A 7 3.34 -11.33 22.53
C ASP A 7 3.77 -12.10 21.28
N LYS A 8 5.00 -12.64 21.32
CA LYS A 8 5.61 -13.38 20.21
C LYS A 8 4.78 -14.59 19.77
N SER A 9 3.99 -15.18 20.68
CA SER A 9 3.08 -16.29 20.34
C SER A 9 2.00 -15.88 19.33
N LYS A 10 1.62 -14.59 19.32
CA LYS A 10 0.65 -14.00 18.39
C LYS A 10 1.28 -13.53 17.09
N TRP A 11 2.58 -13.63 16.89
CA TRP A 11 3.18 -13.20 15.64
C TRP A 11 2.76 -14.12 14.47
N PRO A 12 2.71 -13.60 13.22
CA PRO A 12 2.58 -14.43 12.03
C PRO A 12 3.72 -15.44 11.91
N ASP A 13 3.46 -16.58 11.27
CA ASP A 13 4.40 -17.71 11.17
C ASP A 13 5.69 -17.37 10.42
N GLU A 14 5.66 -16.38 9.52
CA GLU A 14 6.87 -15.84 8.89
C GLU A 14 7.83 -15.26 9.93
N LEU A 15 7.33 -14.47 10.86
CA LEU A 15 8.17 -13.86 11.90
C LEU A 15 8.59 -14.88 12.95
N LYS A 16 7.75 -15.88 13.27
CA LYS A 16 8.15 -16.97 14.19
C LYS A 16 9.33 -17.80 13.68
N ARG A 17 9.49 -17.87 12.36
CA ARG A 17 10.62 -18.54 11.69
C ARG A 17 11.84 -17.64 11.51
N SER A 18 11.71 -16.35 11.80
CA SER A 18 12.81 -15.38 11.68
C SER A 18 13.70 -15.35 12.94
N TYR A 19 14.89 -14.80 12.78
CA TYR A 19 15.81 -14.54 13.89
C TYR A 19 15.17 -13.65 14.97
N ASP A 20 14.36 -12.67 14.57
CA ASP A 20 13.73 -11.69 15.46
C ASP A 20 12.83 -12.34 16.53
N TYR A 21 12.28 -13.53 16.25
CA TYR A 21 11.49 -14.28 17.23
C TYR A 21 12.33 -14.70 18.44
N TYR A 22 13.59 -15.07 18.22
CA TYR A 22 14.50 -15.54 19.27
C TYR A 22 15.34 -14.43 19.90
N ASP A 23 15.29 -13.22 19.33
CA ASP A 23 16.08 -12.09 19.79
C ASP A 23 15.33 -11.26 20.86
N PRO A 24 15.91 -11.07 22.07
CA PRO A 24 15.30 -10.29 23.15
C PRO A 24 15.04 -8.81 22.82
N ARG A 25 15.72 -8.24 21.81
CA ARG A 25 15.49 -6.86 21.37
C ARG A 25 14.06 -6.64 20.87
N PHE A 26 13.42 -7.70 20.38
CA PHE A 26 12.03 -7.68 19.90
C PHE A 26 11.01 -8.22 20.90
N ASP A 27 11.40 -8.37 22.18
CA ASP A 27 10.43 -8.65 23.26
C ASP A 27 9.50 -7.46 23.53
N PHE A 28 9.79 -6.31 22.93
CA PHE A 28 9.02 -5.09 23.09
C PHE A 28 8.95 -4.30 21.80
N TYR A 29 7.82 -3.60 21.63
CA TYR A 29 7.65 -2.54 20.65
C TYR A 29 8.04 -1.19 21.25
N TYR A 30 8.50 -0.28 20.40
CA TYR A 30 8.96 1.05 20.78
C TYR A 30 8.43 2.09 19.82
N ASP A 31 8.22 3.33 20.24
CA ASP A 31 7.96 4.40 19.26
C ASP A 31 9.20 4.60 18.36
N ILE A 32 9.04 4.40 17.05
CA ILE A 32 10.12 4.58 16.07
C ILE A 32 9.82 5.78 15.18
N LYS A 33 10.74 6.75 15.13
CA LYS A 33 10.68 7.84 14.15
C LYS A 33 11.17 7.32 12.80
N ILE A 34 10.30 7.40 11.79
CA ILE A 34 10.62 6.96 10.42
C ILE A 34 10.20 8.03 9.40
N LYS A 35 10.82 7.99 8.22
CA LYS A 35 10.48 8.87 7.09
C LYS A 35 9.57 8.15 6.11
N CYS A 36 8.52 8.82 5.67
CA CYS A 36 7.65 8.32 4.60
C CYS A 36 8.44 8.21 3.29
N LYS A 37 8.49 7.02 2.69
CA LYS A 37 9.16 6.77 1.41
C LYS A 37 8.61 7.62 0.25
N LYS A 38 7.34 8.04 0.32
CA LYS A 38 6.68 8.81 -0.75
C LYS A 38 6.89 10.32 -0.65
N CYS A 39 6.81 10.88 0.56
CA CYS A 39 6.80 12.34 0.78
C CYS A 39 7.91 12.83 1.73
N SER A 40 8.75 11.92 2.23
CA SER A 40 9.85 12.18 3.17
C SER A 40 9.44 12.77 4.52
N HIS A 41 8.14 12.98 4.76
CA HIS A 41 7.62 13.45 6.04
C HIS A 41 7.96 12.47 7.16
N GLU A 42 8.48 13.01 8.26
CA GLU A 42 8.78 12.25 9.47
C GLU A 42 7.51 11.97 10.26
N PHE A 43 7.34 10.72 10.68
CA PHE A 43 6.22 10.32 11.53
C PHE A 43 6.66 9.25 12.52
N VAL A 44 5.87 9.06 13.57
CA VAL A 44 6.12 8.05 14.60
C VAL A 44 5.32 6.79 14.25
N TRP A 45 6.01 5.67 14.06
CA TRP A 45 5.41 4.35 14.15
C TRP A 45 5.33 3.97 15.62
N SER A 46 4.15 4.17 16.21
CA SER A 46 3.99 3.98 17.65
C SER A 46 4.07 2.51 18.05
N ALA A 47 4.46 2.26 19.30
CA ALA A 47 4.50 0.92 19.87
C ALA A 47 3.13 0.21 19.80
N GLU A 48 2.02 0.92 19.99
CA GLU A 48 0.66 0.35 19.83
C GLU A 48 0.37 -0.03 18.39
N GLY A 49 0.79 0.83 17.44
CA GLY A 49 0.59 0.58 16.02
C GLY A 49 1.31 -0.70 15.59
N GLN A 50 2.55 -0.87 16.03
CA GLN A 50 3.33 -2.10 15.84
C GLN A 50 2.61 -3.31 16.41
N LYS A 51 2.21 -3.25 17.69
CA LYS A 51 1.51 -4.34 18.37
C LYS A 51 0.24 -4.75 17.63
N TYR A 52 -0.59 -3.79 17.26
CA TYR A 52 -1.84 -4.06 16.55
C TYR A 52 -1.59 -4.67 15.16
N GLU A 53 -0.65 -4.13 14.40
CA GLU A 53 -0.34 -4.63 13.05
C GLU A 53 0.22 -6.06 13.09
N THR A 54 1.13 -6.36 14.01
CA THR A 54 1.78 -7.67 14.09
C THR A 54 0.92 -8.71 14.79
N GLU A 55 0.33 -8.40 15.94
CA GLU A 55 -0.39 -9.39 16.75
C GLU A 55 -1.85 -9.56 16.34
N VAL A 56 -2.50 -8.52 15.81
CA VAL A 56 -3.91 -8.56 15.41
C VAL A 56 -4.03 -8.75 13.89
N LEU A 57 -3.44 -7.85 13.10
CA LEU A 57 -3.54 -7.92 11.64
C LEU A 57 -2.60 -8.95 10.99
N LYS A 58 -1.71 -9.56 11.78
CA LYS A 58 -0.73 -10.57 11.33
C LYS A 58 0.19 -10.08 10.20
N LYS A 59 0.55 -8.79 10.23
CA LYS A 59 1.48 -8.18 9.26
C LYS A 59 2.92 -8.28 9.75
N ALA A 60 3.84 -8.49 8.81
CA ALA A 60 5.26 -8.39 9.08
C ALA A 60 5.69 -6.91 9.24
N TRP A 61 6.82 -6.69 9.92
CA TRP A 61 7.33 -5.36 10.33
C TRP A 61 7.81 -4.50 9.15
N ASN A 62 8.11 -5.12 8.01
CA ASN A 62 8.74 -4.54 6.83
C ASN A 62 7.81 -3.64 5.99
N ASP A 63 6.51 -3.60 6.27
CA ASP A 63 5.53 -2.96 5.38
C ASP A 63 5.26 -1.48 5.65
N ARG A 64 5.68 -0.90 6.79
CA ARG A 64 5.45 0.53 7.08
C ARG A 64 6.48 1.44 6.44
N SER A 65 6.25 1.74 5.16
CA SER A 65 7.03 2.72 4.40
C SER A 65 6.30 4.04 4.13
N LEU A 66 5.02 4.18 4.51
CA LEU A 66 4.20 5.37 4.23
C LEU A 66 3.62 5.99 5.50
N CYS A 67 3.58 7.33 5.56
CA CYS A 67 2.81 8.02 6.60
C CYS A 67 1.29 7.80 6.40
N SER A 68 0.49 8.12 7.41
CA SER A 68 -0.97 7.92 7.39
C SER A 68 -1.66 8.56 6.18
N LEU A 69 -1.25 9.77 5.78
CA LEU A 69 -1.79 10.47 4.61
C LEU A 69 -1.44 9.76 3.30
N CYS A 70 -0.17 9.37 3.13
CA CYS A 70 0.28 8.64 1.95
C CYS A 70 -0.35 7.24 1.87
N PHE A 71 -0.50 6.57 3.00
CA PHE A 71 -1.16 5.27 3.07
C PHE A 71 -2.66 5.37 2.72
N LYS A 72 -3.35 6.39 3.25
CA LYS A 72 -4.74 6.65 2.88
C LYS A 72 -4.88 6.92 1.37
N ARG A 73 -4.01 7.76 0.80
CA ARG A 73 -4.01 8.05 -0.65
C ARG A 73 -3.72 6.80 -1.47
N TYR A 74 -2.75 5.99 -1.07
CA TYR A 74 -2.44 4.71 -1.71
C TYR A 74 -3.65 3.77 -1.76
N ASN A 75 -4.36 3.60 -0.64
CA ASN A 75 -5.56 2.77 -0.60
C ASN A 75 -6.70 3.32 -1.45
N LEU A 76 -6.90 4.66 -1.45
CA LEU A 76 -7.89 5.29 -2.32
C LEU A 76 -7.59 5.06 -3.81
N LEU A 77 -6.32 5.16 -4.21
CA LEU A 77 -5.90 4.86 -5.58
C LEU A 77 -6.16 3.39 -5.92
N LYS A 78 -5.84 2.46 -5.01
CA LYS A 78 -6.10 1.03 -5.20
C LYS A 78 -7.59 0.74 -5.43
N GLU A 79 -8.47 1.36 -4.66
CA GLU A 79 -9.92 1.23 -4.83
C GLU A 79 -10.42 1.85 -6.14
N SER A 80 -9.91 3.03 -6.53
CA SER A 80 -10.22 3.64 -7.83
C SER A 80 -9.80 2.75 -8.99
N LEU A 81 -8.59 2.17 -8.94
CA LEU A 81 -8.10 1.24 -9.95
C LEU A 81 -8.97 -0.01 -10.06
N ARG A 82 -9.42 -0.55 -8.92
CA ARG A 82 -10.37 -1.68 -8.89
C ARG A 82 -11.69 -1.31 -9.57
N ARG A 83 -12.21 -0.12 -9.28
CA ARG A 83 -13.45 0.39 -9.88
C ARG A 83 -13.34 0.54 -11.39
N TYR A 84 -12.29 1.20 -11.89
CA TYR A 84 -12.11 1.36 -13.34
C TYR A 84 -11.93 0.03 -14.05
N LYS A 85 -11.28 -0.94 -13.42
CA LYS A 85 -11.18 -2.30 -13.98
C LYS A 85 -12.56 -2.95 -14.13
N ILE A 86 -13.47 -2.76 -13.17
CA ILE A 86 -14.85 -3.26 -13.27
C ILE A 86 -15.58 -2.57 -14.41
N MET A 87 -15.54 -1.22 -14.46
CA MET A 87 -16.16 -0.45 -15.55
C MET A 87 -15.64 -0.87 -16.93
N TRP A 88 -14.35 -1.18 -17.04
CA TRP A 88 -13.74 -1.66 -18.29
C TRP A 88 -14.22 -3.04 -18.72
N LEU A 89 -14.49 -3.93 -17.77
CA LEU A 89 -15.03 -5.26 -18.06
C LEU A 89 -16.51 -5.21 -18.46
N GLU A 90 -17.25 -4.23 -17.94
CA GLU A 90 -18.67 -4.01 -18.26
C GLU A 90 -18.85 -3.28 -19.60
N GLU A 91 -17.82 -2.58 -20.09
CA GLU A 91 -17.90 -1.88 -21.36
C GLU A 91 -17.74 -2.78 -22.58
N SER A 92 -18.52 -2.48 -23.62
CA SER A 92 -18.39 -3.13 -24.92
C SER A 92 -17.11 -2.65 -25.63
N GLU A 93 -16.55 -3.48 -26.52
CA GLU A 93 -15.38 -3.09 -27.32
C GLU A 93 -15.63 -1.81 -28.14
N ASN A 94 -16.87 -1.58 -28.57
CA ASN A 94 -17.25 -0.42 -29.36
C ASN A 94 -17.30 0.88 -28.53
N SER A 95 -17.58 0.80 -27.22
CA SER A 95 -17.71 1.97 -26.34
C SER A 95 -16.43 2.32 -25.59
N LYS A 96 -15.49 1.38 -25.43
CA LYS A 96 -14.24 1.57 -24.65
C LYS A 96 -13.42 2.78 -25.06
N SER A 97 -13.33 3.11 -26.35
CA SER A 97 -12.55 4.25 -26.83
C SER A 97 -13.14 5.62 -26.49
N GLN A 98 -14.44 5.67 -26.16
CA GLN A 98 -15.19 6.88 -25.84
C GLN A 98 -15.50 6.99 -24.34
N ALA A 99 -15.08 6.02 -23.54
CA ALA A 99 -15.36 5.98 -22.12
C ALA A 99 -14.76 7.19 -21.40
N VAL A 100 -15.60 7.97 -20.72
CA VAL A 100 -15.20 9.22 -20.06
C VAL A 100 -14.21 9.02 -18.90
N TYR A 101 -14.12 7.80 -18.37
CA TYR A 101 -13.26 7.48 -17.23
C TYR A 101 -11.81 7.15 -17.62
N LEU A 102 -11.48 6.98 -18.91
CA LEU A 102 -10.14 6.54 -19.34
C LEU A 102 -9.02 7.51 -18.89
N LYS A 103 -9.27 8.83 -18.97
CA LYS A 103 -8.30 9.85 -18.53
C LYS A 103 -8.02 9.73 -17.03
N ASN A 104 -9.06 9.66 -16.22
CA ASN A 104 -8.94 9.51 -14.77
C ASN A 104 -8.30 8.17 -14.37
N TRP A 105 -8.57 7.10 -15.15
CA TRP A 105 -7.94 5.81 -14.92
C TRP A 105 -6.44 5.86 -15.20
N LEU A 106 -6.03 6.43 -16.33
CA LEU A 106 -4.62 6.61 -16.67
C LEU A 106 -3.89 7.44 -15.61
N GLU A 107 -4.49 8.53 -15.14
CA GLU A 107 -3.95 9.35 -14.06
C GLU A 107 -3.83 8.56 -12.74
N CYS A 108 -4.83 7.76 -12.39
CA CYS A 108 -4.76 6.89 -11.22
C CYS A 108 -3.61 5.88 -11.30
N ILE A 109 -3.38 5.26 -12.46
CA ILE A 109 -2.27 4.31 -12.64
C ILE A 109 -0.93 5.03 -12.47
N ARG A 110 -0.77 6.19 -13.12
CA ARG A 110 0.45 7.01 -13.04
C ARG A 110 0.74 7.49 -11.62
N GLU A 111 -0.30 7.87 -10.88
CA GLU A 111 -0.14 8.27 -9.49
C GLU A 111 0.20 7.07 -8.60
N TYR A 112 -0.48 5.94 -8.77
CA TYR A 112 -0.25 4.71 -8.00
C TYR A 112 1.17 4.16 -8.17
N LYS A 113 1.72 4.24 -9.39
CA LYS A 113 3.12 3.91 -9.72
C LYS A 113 4.13 4.65 -8.84
N LYS A 114 3.82 5.84 -8.32
CA LYS A 114 4.71 6.59 -7.41
C LYS A 114 4.80 5.97 -6.01
N TYR A 115 3.91 5.05 -5.66
CA TYR A 115 3.87 4.38 -4.36
C TYR A 115 4.43 2.95 -4.41
N THR A 116 4.41 2.30 -5.57
CA THR A 116 4.79 0.89 -5.71
C THR A 116 5.28 0.55 -7.11
N ASN A 117 6.19 -0.43 -7.20
CA ASN A 117 6.62 -1.02 -8.46
C ASN A 117 5.60 -2.04 -9.01
N LYS A 118 4.61 -2.45 -8.21
CA LYS A 118 3.56 -3.41 -8.59
C LYS A 118 2.33 -2.64 -9.12
N TYR A 119 2.40 -2.16 -10.35
CA TYR A 119 1.32 -1.45 -11.04
C TYR A 119 1.08 -2.04 -12.44
N ASP A 120 -0.08 -1.73 -13.04
CA ASP A 120 -0.47 -2.26 -14.36
C ASP A 120 0.14 -1.43 -15.51
N SER A 121 1.39 -1.71 -15.85
CA SER A 121 2.12 -1.03 -16.93
C SER A 121 1.56 -1.31 -18.33
N GLY A 122 0.95 -2.49 -18.53
CA GLY A 122 0.28 -2.85 -19.77
C GLY A 122 -0.93 -1.97 -20.01
N MET A 123 -1.79 -1.85 -18.98
CA MET A 123 -2.95 -0.97 -19.04
C MET A 123 -2.54 0.51 -19.13
N GLU A 124 -1.49 0.96 -18.43
CA GLU A 124 -0.94 2.32 -18.60
C GLU A 124 -0.63 2.64 -20.08
N SER A 125 0.07 1.71 -20.74
CA SER A 125 0.47 1.84 -22.14
C SER A 125 -0.74 1.83 -23.08
N HIS A 126 -1.72 0.95 -22.81
CA HIS A 126 -2.94 0.84 -23.61
C HIS A 126 -3.81 2.11 -23.49
N LEU A 127 -4.08 2.57 -22.27
CA LEU A 127 -4.86 3.78 -22.03
C LEU A 127 -4.19 5.02 -22.59
N THR A 128 -2.85 5.11 -22.53
CA THR A 128 -2.11 6.21 -23.16
C THR A 128 -2.40 6.31 -24.66
N LYS A 129 -2.50 5.17 -25.36
CA LYS A 129 -2.85 5.13 -26.79
C LYS A 129 -4.31 5.49 -27.05
N LEU A 130 -5.24 5.07 -26.20
CA LEU A 130 -6.67 5.38 -26.36
C LEU A 130 -6.96 6.86 -26.12
N VAL A 131 -6.43 7.41 -25.03
CA VAL A 131 -6.61 8.82 -24.66
C VAL A 131 -5.91 9.76 -25.65
N GLY A 132 -4.77 9.37 -26.22
CA GLY A 132 -4.08 10.17 -27.23
C GLY A 132 -4.70 10.15 -28.63
N LYS A 133 -5.71 9.29 -28.86
CA LYS A 133 -6.49 9.22 -30.10
C LYS A 133 -7.81 9.99 -30.03
N THR A 134 -8.16 10.52 -28.85
CA THR A 134 -9.39 11.30 -28.60
C THR A 134 -9.11 12.78 -28.72
#